data_AF-B6AV63-F1
#
_entry.id   AF-B6AV63-F1
#
_cell.length_a   1.000
_cell.length_b   1.000
_cell.length_c   1.000
_cell.angle_alpha   90.00
_cell.angle_beta   90.00
_cell.angle_gamma   90.00
#
_symmetry.space_group_name_H-M   'P 1'
#
loop_
_entity.id
_entity.type
_entity.pdbx_description
1 polymer ?
#
loop_
_entity_poly.entity_id
_entity_poly.type
_entity_poly.pdbx_seq_one_letter_code
_entity_poly.pdbx_strand_id
1 'polypeptide(L)'
;MRGEANRLLFDASEVLLAAKHLIGRQGINQSVPNEVTYLNLLFEEYELIKTEGTWSESFQPAEHALNVFESEQREDLFMLFPELKTEKDIEDYAWARLSLKGFGADLLCFELQL
;
A
#
# COMPACT_ATOMS: atom_id res chain seq x y z
N MET A 1 9.46 -5.20 -3.23
CA MET A 1 10.86 -5.70 -3.21
C MET A 1 10.87 -7.18 -3.60
N ARG A 2 11.84 -7.58 -4.43
CA ARG A 2 12.05 -8.96 -4.88
C ARG A 2 13.40 -9.43 -4.34
N GLY A 3 13.52 -10.71 -3.97
CA GLY A 3 14.81 -11.28 -3.57
C GLY A 3 14.67 -12.62 -2.85
N GLU A 4 15.75 -13.41 -2.85
CA GLU A 4 15.85 -14.69 -2.14
C GLU A 4 15.63 -14.54 -0.63
N ALA A 5 16.12 -13.44 -0.04
CA ALA A 5 15.94 -13.11 1.38
C ALA A 5 14.45 -13.10 1.79
N ASN A 6 13.54 -12.69 0.90
CA ASN A 6 12.11 -12.66 1.21
C ASN A 6 11.54 -14.07 1.45
N ARG A 7 12.02 -15.07 0.72
CA ARG A 7 11.56 -16.46 0.88
C ARG A 7 12.01 -17.03 2.21
N LEU A 8 13.25 -16.72 2.60
CA LEU A 8 13.82 -17.19 3.87
C LEU A 8 13.18 -16.49 5.08
N LEU A 9 12.93 -15.18 4.98
CA LEU A 9 12.47 -14.37 6.10
C LEU A 9 10.94 -14.33 6.24
N PHE A 10 10.21 -14.42 5.13
CA PHE A 10 8.76 -14.15 5.10
C PHE A 10 7.94 -15.16 4.29
N ASP A 11 8.56 -16.23 3.77
CA ASP A 11 7.92 -17.22 2.89
C ASP A 11 7.20 -16.58 1.68
N ALA A 12 7.76 -15.47 1.16
CA ALA A 12 7.19 -14.72 0.05
C ALA A 12 8.24 -14.47 -1.03
N SER A 13 7.84 -14.53 -2.30
CA SER A 13 8.72 -14.16 -3.42
C SER A 13 8.89 -12.65 -3.57
N GLU A 14 7.84 -11.90 -3.22
CA GLU A 14 7.78 -10.45 -3.28
C GLU A 14 7.12 -9.92 -2.01
N VAL A 15 7.67 -8.83 -1.48
CA VAL A 15 7.12 -8.13 -0.32
C VAL A 15 7.04 -6.65 -0.59
N LEU A 16 6.13 -5.96 0.08
CA LEU A 16 5.98 -4.51 0.00
C LEU A 16 6.51 -3.87 1.27
N LEU A 17 6.99 -2.63 1.12
CA LEU A 17 7.63 -1.88 2.18
C LEU A 17 7.32 -0.41 1.97
N ALA A 18 6.85 0.27 3.02
CA ALA A 18 6.59 1.70 2.92
C ALA A 18 7.89 2.47 2.68
N ALA A 19 7.88 3.40 1.72
CA ALA A 19 9.05 4.19 1.33
C ALA A 19 9.72 4.92 2.51
N LYS A 20 8.96 5.28 3.55
CA LYS A 20 9.51 5.91 4.76
C LYS A 20 10.57 5.05 5.47
N HIS A 21 10.49 3.73 5.37
CA HIS A 21 11.50 2.81 5.94
C HIS A 21 12.81 2.82 5.14
N LEU A 22 12.83 3.45 3.97
CA LEU A 22 14.02 3.61 3.14
C LEU A 22 14.72 4.98 3.34
N ILE A 23 14.10 5.90 4.09
CA ILE A 23 14.68 7.24 4.31
C ILE A 23 16.01 7.12 5.07
N GLY A 24 17.01 7.90 4.64
CA GLY A 24 18.36 7.89 5.24
C GLY A 24 19.34 6.94 4.53
N ARG A 25 18.86 6.16 3.57
CA ARG A 25 19.69 5.33 2.68
C ARG A 25 20.28 6.17 1.56
N GLN A 26 21.38 5.70 0.97
CA GLN A 26 22.07 6.45 -0.08
C GLN A 26 21.13 6.75 -1.25
N GLY A 27 20.98 8.03 -1.60
CA GLY A 27 20.12 8.47 -2.68
C GLY A 27 18.62 8.56 -2.35
N ILE A 28 18.21 8.23 -1.12
CA ILE A 28 16.80 8.28 -0.68
C ILE A 28 16.63 9.35 0.40
N ASN A 29 15.96 10.43 0.04
CA ASN A 29 15.66 11.55 0.92
C ASN A 29 14.17 11.88 0.90
N GLN A 30 13.66 12.38 2.02
CA GLN A 30 12.32 12.95 2.05
C GLN A 30 12.33 14.30 1.34
N SER A 31 11.38 14.50 0.42
CA SER A 31 11.09 15.80 -0.19
C SER A 31 9.81 16.38 0.41
N VAL A 32 9.79 17.70 0.60
CA VAL A 32 8.61 18.44 1.05
C VAL A 32 8.23 19.43 -0.05
N PRO A 33 7.37 19.04 -1.00
CA PRO A 33 6.94 19.94 -2.06
C PRO A 33 5.97 20.99 -1.51
N ASN A 34 5.81 22.10 -2.25
CA ASN A 34 4.88 23.17 -1.87
C ASN A 34 3.41 22.72 -1.96
N GLU A 35 3.13 21.75 -2.83
CA GLU A 35 1.79 21.21 -3.04
C GLU A 35 1.88 19.71 -3.30
N VAL A 36 0.88 18.97 -2.81
CA VAL A 36 0.70 17.54 -3.06
C VAL A 36 -0.75 17.31 -3.45
N THR A 37 -0.96 16.68 -4.61
CA THR A 37 -2.28 16.16 -4.99
C THR A 37 -2.36 14.69 -4.59
N TYR A 38 -3.36 14.33 -3.79
CA TYR A 38 -3.60 12.94 -3.40
C TYR A 38 -4.72 12.34 -4.25
N LEU A 39 -4.42 11.27 -4.98
CA LEU A 39 -5.35 10.57 -5.84
C LEU A 39 -5.56 9.15 -5.28
N ASN A 40 -6.80 8.83 -4.89
CA ASN A 40 -7.18 7.47 -4.51
C ASN A 40 -7.61 6.72 -5.77
N LEU A 41 -6.83 5.72 -6.18
CA LEU A 41 -7.15 4.84 -7.28
C LEU A 41 -7.72 3.54 -6.73
N LEU A 42 -9.02 3.35 -6.89
CA LEU A 42 -9.75 2.14 -6.48
C LEU A 42 -10.10 1.31 -7.72
N PHE A 43 -9.97 0.00 -7.59
CA PHE A 43 -10.27 -1.00 -8.62
C PHE A 43 -11.19 -2.06 -8.01
N GLU A 44 -11.76 -2.94 -8.86
CA GLU A 44 -12.55 -4.09 -8.39
C GLU A 44 -11.70 -5.05 -7.54
N GLU A 45 -10.42 -5.16 -7.86
CA GLU A 45 -9.44 -6.00 -7.15
C GLU A 45 -8.22 -5.18 -6.73
N TYR A 46 -7.47 -5.64 -5.73
CA TYR A 46 -6.28 -4.94 -5.27
C TYR A 46 -5.15 -5.02 -6.31
N GLU A 47 -4.64 -3.86 -6.74
CA GLU A 47 -3.68 -3.78 -7.84
C GLU A 47 -2.35 -3.13 -7.43
N LEU A 48 -1.27 -3.56 -8.09
CA LEU A 48 0.02 -2.88 -8.03
C LEU A 48 0.15 -1.92 -9.21
N ILE A 49 0.46 -0.68 -8.90
CA ILE A 49 0.56 0.40 -9.87
C ILE A 49 2.02 0.78 -10.03
N LYS A 50 2.47 0.99 -11.26
CA LYS A 50 3.80 1.52 -11.55
C LYS A 50 3.70 2.94 -12.07
N THR A 51 4.24 3.90 -11.33
CA THR A 51 4.29 5.32 -11.68
C THR A 51 5.74 5.79 -11.66
N GLU A 52 6.19 6.49 -12.71
CA GLU A 52 7.56 7.04 -12.81
C GLU A 52 8.66 6.03 -12.42
N GLY A 53 8.49 4.77 -12.84
CA GLY A 53 9.45 3.70 -12.54
C GLY A 53 9.31 3.03 -11.16
N THR A 54 8.51 3.60 -10.25
CA THR A 54 8.32 3.12 -8.87
C THR A 54 7.02 2.34 -8.73
N TRP A 55 7.04 1.25 -7.97
CA TRP A 55 5.85 0.46 -7.65
C TRP A 55 5.18 0.96 -6.38
N SER A 56 3.87 1.10 -6.41
CA SER A 56 3.01 1.40 -5.27
C SER A 56 1.76 0.51 -5.29
N GLU A 57 1.05 0.50 -4.18
CA GLU A 57 -0.25 -0.18 -4.07
C GLU A 57 -1.39 0.76 -4.51
N SER A 58 -2.46 0.19 -5.08
CA SER A 58 -3.74 0.89 -5.23
C SER A 58 -4.35 1.22 -3.87
N PHE A 59 -5.36 2.08 -3.86
CA PHE A 59 -6.06 2.42 -2.63
C PHE A 59 -6.73 1.18 -2.04
N GLN A 60 -6.53 0.96 -0.74
CA GLN A 60 -7.28 -0.04 0.02
C GLN A 60 -8.40 0.64 0.79
N PRO A 61 -9.66 0.29 0.52
CA PRO A 61 -10.80 0.86 1.20
C PRO A 61 -10.96 0.25 2.60
N ALA A 62 -10.06 0.58 3.53
CA ALA A 62 -10.23 0.24 4.94
C ALA A 62 -11.29 1.14 5.60
N GLU A 63 -11.95 0.65 6.66
CA GLU A 63 -13.04 1.36 7.36
C GLU A 63 -12.68 2.82 7.69
N HIS A 64 -11.49 3.05 8.25
CA HIS A 64 -11.00 4.39 8.59
C HIS A 64 -10.79 5.29 7.37
N ALA A 65 -10.46 4.73 6.20
CA ALA A 65 -10.25 5.46 4.97
C ALA A 65 -11.58 5.80 4.28
N LEU A 66 -12.58 4.91 4.38
CA LEU A 66 -13.94 5.18 3.90
C LEU A 66 -14.65 6.27 4.72
N ASN A 67 -14.31 6.38 6.00
CA ASN A 67 -14.83 7.41 6.88
C ASN A 67 -14.35 8.84 6.54
N VAL A 68 -13.34 8.97 5.68
CA VAL A 68 -12.84 10.28 5.20
C VAL A 68 -13.75 10.89 4.14
N PHE A 69 -14.55 10.08 3.44
CA PHE A 69 -15.50 10.59 2.44
C PHE A 69 -16.74 11.17 3.10
N GLU A 70 -17.20 12.30 2.56
CA GLU A 70 -18.50 12.88 2.89
C GLU A 70 -19.62 11.89 2.52
N SER A 71 -20.78 11.99 3.19
CA SER A 71 -21.86 11.00 3.06
C SER A 71 -22.31 10.76 1.61
N GLU A 72 -22.42 11.82 0.80
CA GLU A 72 -22.86 11.73 -0.60
C GLU A 72 -21.81 11.02 -1.48
N GLN A 73 -20.52 11.35 -1.29
CA GLN A 73 -19.42 10.68 -1.99
C GLN A 73 -19.31 9.19 -1.63
N ARG A 74 -19.64 8.86 -0.38
CA ARG A 74 -19.65 7.47 0.09
C ARG A 74 -20.81 6.68 -0.52
N GLU A 75 -21.99 7.29 -0.66
CA GLU A 75 -23.12 6.66 -1.35
C GLU A 75 -22.79 6.39 -2.83
N ASP A 76 -22.20 7.35 -3.53
CA ASP A 76 -21.72 7.17 -4.91
C ASP A 76 -20.68 6.05 -5.01
N LEU A 77 -19.71 6.03 -4.09
CA LEU A 77 -18.71 4.97 -4.00
C LEU A 77 -19.36 3.60 -3.82
N PHE A 78 -20.34 3.47 -2.93
CA PHE A 78 -21.07 2.23 -2.68
C PHE A 78 -22.04 1.83 -3.81
N MET A 79 -22.43 2.77 -4.68
CA MET A 79 -23.15 2.44 -5.91
C MET A 79 -22.20 1.84 -6.97
N LEU A 80 -20.97 2.34 -7.04
CA LEU A 80 -19.94 1.85 -7.97
C LEU A 80 -19.28 0.55 -7.49
N PHE A 81 -19.08 0.42 -6.18
CA PHE A 81 -18.44 -0.71 -5.51
C PHE A 81 -19.31 -1.22 -4.35
N PRO A 82 -20.41 -1.96 -4.64
CA PRO A 82 -21.32 -2.47 -3.62
C PRO A 82 -20.66 -3.38 -2.58
N GLU A 83 -19.57 -4.04 -2.95
CA GLU A 83 -18.69 -4.88 -2.13
C GLU A 83 -17.88 -4.09 -1.09
N LEU A 84 -18.07 -2.78 -0.95
CA LEU A 84 -17.44 -1.99 0.12
C LEU A 84 -18.41 -1.59 1.23
N LYS A 85 -19.67 -2.04 1.16
CA LYS A 85 -20.74 -1.61 2.08
C LYS A 85 -20.62 -2.22 3.48
N THR A 86 -20.00 -3.39 3.62
CA THR A 86 -19.91 -4.07 4.92
C THR A 86 -18.46 -4.25 5.35
N GLU A 87 -18.24 -4.29 6.66
CA GLU A 87 -16.90 -4.57 7.24
C GLU A 87 -16.34 -5.90 6.74
N LYS A 88 -17.20 -6.91 6.58
CA LYS A 88 -16.79 -8.22 6.07
C LYS A 88 -16.29 -8.13 4.62
N ASP A 89 -17.00 -7.39 3.76
CA ASP A 89 -16.59 -7.29 2.36
C ASP A 89 -15.27 -6.50 2.22
N ILE A 90 -15.04 -5.53 3.12
CA ILE A 90 -13.75 -4.82 3.24
C ILE A 90 -12.62 -5.75 3.70
N GLU A 91 -12.88 -6.64 4.66
CA GLU A 91 -11.91 -7.64 5.11
C GLU A 91 -11.55 -8.63 4.00
N ASP A 92 -12.53 -8.99 3.17
CA ASP A 92 -12.36 -9.88 2.02
C ASP A 92 -11.65 -9.21 0.83
N TYR A 93 -11.45 -7.88 0.86
CA TYR A 93 -10.65 -7.14 -0.13
C TYR A 93 -9.15 -7.49 0.01
N ALA A 94 -8.77 -8.59 -0.63
CA ALA A 94 -7.49 -9.26 -0.46
C ALA A 94 -6.30 -8.41 -0.93
N TRP A 95 -5.22 -8.42 -0.16
CA TRP A 95 -3.98 -7.75 -0.53
C TRP A 95 -3.28 -8.46 -1.69
N ALA A 96 -2.74 -7.71 -2.65
CA ALA A 96 -1.96 -8.31 -3.73
C ALA A 96 -0.68 -8.98 -3.25
N ARG A 97 -0.03 -8.46 -2.19
CA ARG A 97 1.25 -8.95 -1.65
C ARG A 97 1.37 -8.75 -0.14
N LEU A 98 2.29 -9.47 0.49
CA LEU A 98 2.67 -9.26 1.89
C LEU A 98 3.31 -7.87 2.05
N SER A 99 2.67 -7.01 2.84
CA SER A 99 3.18 -5.68 3.20
C SER A 99 3.85 -5.71 4.58
N LEU A 100 5.16 -5.47 4.62
CA LEU A 100 5.96 -5.50 5.84
C LEU A 100 5.74 -4.24 6.67
N LYS A 101 5.55 -4.42 7.98
CA LYS A 101 5.38 -3.32 8.95
C LYS A 101 6.41 -3.44 10.07
N GLY A 102 6.87 -2.30 10.57
CA GLY A 102 7.74 -2.22 11.76
C GLY A 102 9.00 -3.08 11.61
N PHE A 103 9.21 -4.00 12.56
CA PHE A 103 10.41 -4.82 12.63
C PHE A 103 10.71 -5.62 11.36
N GLY A 104 9.69 -6.13 10.65
CA GLY A 104 9.89 -6.89 9.40
C GLY A 104 10.47 -6.01 8.28
N ALA A 105 10.09 -4.74 8.25
CA ALA A 105 10.64 -3.78 7.30
C ALA A 105 12.12 -3.51 7.59
N ASP A 106 12.46 -3.28 8.85
CA ASP A 106 13.83 -2.98 9.28
C ASP A 106 14.76 -4.19 9.08
N LEU A 107 14.28 -5.41 9.35
CA LEU A 107 15.01 -6.65 9.16
C LEU A 107 15.38 -6.89 7.68
N LEU A 108 14.43 -6.72 6.76
CA LEU A 108 14.70 -6.86 5.34
C LEU A 108 15.70 -5.82 4.84
N CYS A 109 15.52 -4.59 5.29
CA CYS A 109 16.40 -3.47 5.00
C CYS A 109 17.84 -3.73 5.47
N PHE A 110 18.02 -4.31 6.66
CA PHE A 110 19.33 -4.74 7.17
C PHE A 110 19.94 -5.86 6.33
N GLU A 111 19.17 -6.91 6.03
CA GLU A 111 19.65 -8.08 5.27
C GLU A 111 20.12 -7.70 3.86
N LEU A 112 19.40 -6.78 3.20
CA LEU A 112 19.74 -6.34 1.85
C LEU A 112 20.88 -5.29 1.81
N GLN A 113 21.46 -4.95 2.96
CA GLN A 113 22.46 -3.88 3.11
C GLN A 113 22.04 -2.55 2.46
N LEU A 114 20.72 -2.33 2.38
CA LEU A 114 20.15 -1.13 1.82
C LEU A 114 20.35 0.04 2.81
#